data_AF-A0A2V5UXI5-F1
#
_entry.id   AF-A0A2V5UXI5-F1
#
_cell.length_a   1.000
_cell.length_b   1.000
_cell.length_c   1.000
_cell.angle_alpha   90.00
_cell.angle_beta   90.00
_cell.angle_gamma   90.00
#
_symmetry.space_group_name_H-M   'P 1'
#
loop_
_entity.id
_entity.type
_entity.pdbx_description
1 polymer ?
#
loop_
_entity_poly.entity_id
_entity_poly.type
_entity_poly.pdbx_seq_one_letter_code
_entity_poly.pdbx_strand_id
1 'polypeptide(L)'
;MSRNSFTAVVSIASLLINFSATGAAEEKPEVLYTSPTGAIRIERDGEDAWLISTKDPTQRAKMPPLEGISPVDDEFHFSPNDEWIFGLRHGGSCLRDGDLFHRLVPDKIDMFESFNEAAWKNAVKLGAFKRDFSAEGFCAMTEFVSWSFDSARLLIELRGGEDKREMHQGYVYFNVRTKNFEITDYLRKLNKTKSKFLACAEPVDPLPNEAELKMKYDSLDRQLNEKYTQILAQADKDRIPVVREAQRDWIKHRDEGAKLYMSIFPAAEKERRRLQFSSDVTAARIDTPAEEWEVER
;
A
#
# COMPACT_ATOMS: atom_id res chain seq x y z
N MET A 1 -20.20 82.33 35.48
CA MET A 1 -19.50 82.08 34.20
C MET A 1 -20.35 81.15 33.35
N SER A 2 -20.35 81.43 32.06
CA SER A 2 -21.16 80.86 30.98
C SER A 2 -21.53 79.37 31.09
N ARG A 3 -22.80 79.14 30.77
CA ARG A 3 -23.53 77.89 30.54
C ARG A 3 -23.18 77.26 29.17
N ASN A 4 -23.59 75.99 29.00
CA ASN A 4 -23.93 75.30 27.74
C ASN A 4 -22.76 74.75 26.91
N SER A 5 -22.75 73.53 26.34
CA SER A 5 -23.66 72.37 26.32
C SER A 5 -22.83 71.17 25.82
N PHE A 6 -22.84 70.04 26.53
CA PHE A 6 -22.32 68.77 25.99
C PHE A 6 -23.46 68.02 25.31
N THR A 7 -23.30 67.79 24.01
CA THR A 7 -24.21 67.02 23.16
C THR A 7 -24.14 65.55 23.54
N ALA A 8 -25.28 64.96 23.90
CA ALA A 8 -25.43 63.52 24.09
C ALA A 8 -25.40 62.81 22.73
N VAL A 9 -24.47 61.87 22.55
CA VAL A 9 -24.51 60.88 21.48
C VAL A 9 -25.15 59.63 22.07
N VAL A 10 -26.40 59.38 21.70
CA VAL A 10 -27.11 58.13 22.01
C VAL A 10 -26.50 57.04 21.13
N SER A 11 -25.72 56.14 21.72
CA SER A 11 -25.35 54.87 21.09
C SER A 11 -26.50 53.88 21.27
N ILE A 12 -27.19 53.57 20.18
CA ILE A 12 -28.16 52.48 20.13
C ILE A 12 -27.36 51.18 20.15
N ALA A 13 -27.36 50.50 21.29
CA ALA A 13 -26.87 49.13 21.40
C ALA A 13 -27.89 48.20 20.73
N SER A 14 -27.59 47.80 19.50
CA SER A 14 -28.32 46.71 18.83
C SER A 14 -27.97 45.40 19.52
N LEU A 15 -28.89 44.93 20.36
CA LEU A 15 -28.86 43.61 20.98
C LEU A 15 -29.08 42.55 19.88
N LEU A 16 -27.99 42.07 19.26
CA LEU A 16 -28.03 40.87 18.43
C LEU A 16 -28.10 39.66 19.35
N ILE A 17 -29.31 39.15 19.54
CA ILE A 17 -29.57 37.83 20.09
C ILE A 17 -29.01 36.84 19.06
N ASN A 18 -27.77 36.39 19.28
CA ASN A 18 -27.21 35.25 18.57
C ASN A 18 -28.00 34.01 19.00
N PHE A 19 -29.01 33.65 18.21
CA PHE A 19 -29.45 32.27 18.16
C PHE A 19 -28.27 31.46 17.61
N SER A 20 -27.56 30.74 18.47
CA SER A 20 -26.70 29.65 18.07
C SER A 20 -27.55 28.58 17.39
N ALA A 21 -27.76 28.73 16.09
CA ALA A 21 -28.03 27.60 15.23
C ALA A 21 -26.76 26.76 15.25
N THR A 22 -26.72 25.74 16.11
CA THR A 22 -25.84 24.58 15.91
C THR A 22 -26.30 23.88 14.64
N GLY A 23 -25.94 24.45 13.49
CA GLY A 23 -25.81 23.68 12.27
C GLY A 23 -24.65 22.73 12.52
N ALA A 24 -24.95 21.44 12.69
CA ALA A 24 -23.95 20.42 12.48
C ALA A 24 -23.43 20.65 11.06
N ALA A 25 -22.22 21.20 10.94
CA ALA A 25 -21.48 21.07 9.70
C ALA A 25 -21.32 19.56 9.53
N GLU A 26 -22.00 18.97 8.53
CA GLU A 26 -21.70 17.61 8.09
C GLU A 26 -20.19 17.58 7.83
N GLU A 27 -19.44 16.92 8.71
CA GLU A 27 -18.05 16.60 8.43
C GLU A 27 -18.05 15.81 7.12
N LYS A 28 -17.36 16.34 6.12
CA LYS A 28 -17.24 15.64 4.85
C LYS A 28 -16.45 14.36 5.11
N PRO A 29 -16.90 13.20 4.58
CA PRO A 29 -16.15 11.97 4.71
C PRO A 29 -14.71 12.14 4.24
N GLU A 30 -13.77 11.62 5.03
CA GLU A 30 -12.34 11.64 4.70
C GLU A 30 -12.06 10.56 3.66
N VAL A 31 -11.43 10.92 2.53
CA VAL A 31 -11.01 9.93 1.53
C VAL A 31 -9.68 9.32 1.99
N LEU A 32 -9.71 8.04 2.36
CA LEU A 32 -8.52 7.30 2.81
C LEU A 32 -7.67 6.82 1.63
N TYR A 33 -8.32 6.32 0.57
CA TYR A 33 -7.62 5.78 -0.59
C TYR A 33 -8.48 5.82 -1.86
N THR A 34 -7.85 5.87 -3.04
CA THR A 34 -8.51 5.71 -4.33
C THR A 34 -7.81 4.61 -5.12
N SER A 35 -8.58 3.63 -5.61
CA SER A 35 -8.07 2.50 -6.41
C SER A 35 -7.22 2.98 -7.59
N PRO A 36 -6.23 2.19 -8.07
CA PRO A 36 -5.41 2.55 -9.23
C PRO A 36 -6.19 2.90 -10.49
N THR A 37 -7.37 2.31 -10.70
CA THR A 37 -8.24 2.61 -11.86
C THR A 37 -9.05 3.91 -11.68
N GLY A 38 -9.09 4.46 -10.47
CA GLY A 38 -9.96 5.56 -10.07
C GLY A 38 -11.45 5.20 -9.98
N ALA A 39 -11.83 3.94 -10.15
CA ALA A 39 -13.23 3.52 -10.17
C ALA A 39 -13.85 3.41 -8.77
N ILE A 40 -13.02 3.24 -7.74
CA ILE A 40 -13.43 3.00 -6.37
C ILE A 40 -12.57 3.85 -5.42
N ARG A 41 -13.17 4.31 -4.33
CA ARG A 41 -12.46 4.93 -3.22
C ARG A 41 -12.93 4.38 -1.88
N ILE A 42 -12.06 4.48 -0.88
CA ILE A 42 -12.36 4.19 0.51
C ILE A 42 -12.55 5.52 1.22
N GLU A 43 -13.70 5.68 1.86
CA GLU A 43 -14.03 6.83 2.69
C GLU A 43 -14.21 6.43 4.14
N ARG A 44 -13.79 7.30 5.05
CA ARG A 44 -14.10 7.21 6.46
C ARG A 44 -15.26 8.14 6.80
N ASP A 45 -16.28 7.57 7.42
CA ASP A 45 -17.45 8.27 7.95
C ASP A 45 -17.59 7.89 9.44
N GLY A 46 -17.05 8.74 10.32
CA GLY A 46 -16.90 8.45 11.74
C GLY A 46 -15.95 7.28 12.02
N GLU A 47 -16.46 6.23 12.65
CA GLU A 47 -15.71 5.00 12.95
C GLU A 47 -15.77 3.97 11.81
N ASP A 48 -16.60 4.20 10.80
CA ASP A 48 -16.82 3.25 9.72
C ASP A 48 -15.99 3.60 8.48
N ALA A 49 -15.42 2.59 7.84
CA ALA A 49 -14.90 2.69 6.48
C ALA A 49 -15.92 2.18 5.45
N TRP A 50 -15.98 2.85 4.32
CA TRP A 50 -16.90 2.57 3.23
C TRP A 50 -16.16 2.49 1.91
N LEU A 51 -16.43 1.42 1.17
CA LEU A 51 -16.01 1.29 -0.22
C LEU A 51 -17.06 1.89 -1.13
N ILE A 52 -16.70 2.89 -1.95
CA ILE A 52 -17.67 3.70 -2.72
C ILE A 52 -17.25 3.76 -4.18
N SER A 53 -18.20 3.52 -5.10
CA SER A 53 -17.97 3.78 -6.53
C SER A 53 -17.87 5.27 -6.82
N THR A 54 -16.85 5.66 -7.58
CA THR A 54 -16.68 7.06 -8.01
C THR A 54 -17.67 7.48 -9.10
N LYS A 55 -18.29 6.52 -9.79
CA LYS A 55 -19.30 6.77 -10.83
C LYS A 55 -20.72 6.86 -10.26
N ASP A 56 -21.00 6.08 -9.22
CA ASP A 56 -22.32 6.01 -8.59
C ASP A 56 -22.16 5.86 -7.06
N PRO A 57 -22.19 6.98 -6.30
CA PRO A 57 -22.01 6.96 -4.85
C PRO A 57 -23.07 6.16 -4.07
N THR A 58 -24.18 5.78 -4.70
CA THR A 58 -25.17 4.89 -4.09
C THR A 58 -24.68 3.45 -4.01
N GLN A 59 -23.71 3.08 -4.86
CA GLN A 59 -22.98 1.82 -4.78
C GLN A 59 -21.87 1.96 -3.74
N ARG A 60 -22.26 1.72 -2.49
CA ARG A 60 -21.35 1.70 -1.35
C ARG A 60 -21.51 0.41 -0.55
N ALA A 61 -20.39 -0.13 -0.08
CA ALA A 61 -20.34 -1.27 0.82
C ALA A 61 -19.63 -0.86 2.11
N LYS A 62 -20.23 -1.16 3.26
CA LYS A 62 -19.56 -0.96 4.55
C LYS A 62 -18.42 -1.98 4.68
N MET A 63 -17.21 -1.53 4.99
CA MET A 63 -16.10 -2.44 5.23
C MET A 63 -16.34 -3.23 6.54
N PRO A 64 -15.94 -4.51 6.60
CA PRO A 64 -16.07 -5.29 7.83
C PRO A 64 -15.27 -4.63 8.95
N PRO A 65 -15.78 -4.63 10.20
CA PRO A 65 -15.09 -4.01 11.31
C PRO A 65 -13.80 -4.76 11.63
N LEU A 66 -12.76 -4.02 11.98
CA LEU A 66 -11.50 -4.57 12.46
C LEU A 66 -11.49 -4.60 13.99
N GLU A 67 -10.90 -5.66 14.55
CA GLU A 67 -10.63 -5.73 15.98
C GLU A 67 -9.30 -5.03 16.30
N GLY A 68 -9.23 -4.30 17.42
CA GLY A 68 -7.99 -3.71 17.93
C GLY A 68 -8.06 -2.19 18.15
N ILE A 69 -6.90 -1.54 18.05
CA ILE A 69 -6.70 -0.13 18.44
C ILE A 69 -7.33 0.85 17.42
N SER A 70 -7.27 0.51 16.14
CA SER A 70 -7.85 1.31 15.05
C SER A 70 -8.99 0.53 14.39
N PRO A 71 -10.16 1.14 14.18
CA PRO A 71 -11.30 0.49 13.51
C PRO A 71 -11.11 0.34 11.99
N VAL A 72 -10.05 0.94 11.43
CA VAL A 72 -9.72 0.96 9.99
C VAL A 72 -8.20 0.77 9.79
N ASP A 73 -7.83 0.22 8.64
CA ASP A 73 -6.44 0.17 8.17
C ASP A 73 -5.90 1.58 7.89
N ASP A 74 -4.57 1.73 8.01
CA ASP A 74 -3.86 2.99 7.72
C ASP A 74 -3.31 3.06 6.29
N GLU A 75 -3.20 1.92 5.60
CA GLU A 75 -2.73 1.83 4.22
C GLU A 75 -3.56 0.77 3.47
N PHE A 76 -3.86 1.03 2.19
CA PHE A 76 -4.67 0.15 1.36
C PHE A 76 -4.01 -0.10 0.00
N HIS A 77 -4.14 -1.33 -0.49
CA HIS A 77 -3.59 -1.76 -1.78
C HIS A 77 -4.62 -2.59 -2.55
N PHE A 78 -5.16 -2.00 -3.61
CA PHE A 78 -6.11 -2.68 -4.48
C PHE A 78 -5.39 -3.59 -5.47
N SER A 79 -5.97 -4.77 -5.70
CA SER A 79 -5.59 -5.60 -6.84
C SER A 79 -5.92 -4.89 -8.16
N PRO A 80 -5.21 -5.16 -9.27
CA PRO A 80 -5.41 -4.47 -10.55
C PRO A 80 -6.83 -4.45 -11.14
N ASN A 81 -7.70 -5.38 -10.73
CA ASN A 81 -9.09 -5.46 -11.16
C ASN A 81 -10.09 -4.89 -10.14
N ASP A 82 -9.60 -4.26 -9.06
CA ASP A 82 -10.35 -3.66 -7.96
C ASP A 82 -11.29 -4.61 -7.18
N GLU A 83 -11.08 -5.93 -7.29
CA GLU A 83 -11.89 -6.92 -6.58
C GLU A 83 -11.33 -7.25 -5.19
N TRP A 84 -10.03 -7.16 -5.01
CA TRP A 84 -9.36 -7.44 -3.73
C TRP A 84 -8.67 -6.18 -3.20
N ILE A 85 -8.68 -6.06 -1.87
CA ILE A 85 -8.06 -4.95 -1.16
C ILE A 85 -7.23 -5.56 -0.04
N PHE A 86 -5.95 -5.25 -0.01
CA PHE A 86 -5.09 -5.58 1.11
C PHE A 86 -4.88 -4.32 1.96
N GLY A 87 -5.33 -4.36 3.20
CA GLY A 87 -5.14 -3.32 4.19
C GLY A 87 -3.93 -3.63 5.08
N LEU A 88 -3.26 -2.59 5.55
CA LEU A 88 -2.26 -2.69 6.58
C LEU A 88 -2.65 -1.82 7.77
N ARG A 89 -2.35 -2.31 8.97
CA ARG A 89 -2.68 -1.63 10.21
C ARG A 89 -1.51 -1.65 11.18
N HIS A 90 -1.10 -0.46 11.63
CA HIS A 90 -0.12 -0.33 12.69
C HIS A 90 -0.70 -0.80 14.03
N GLY A 91 -0.12 -1.86 14.58
CA GLY A 91 -0.49 -2.44 15.88
C GLY A 91 0.30 -1.86 17.06
N GLY A 92 1.30 -1.01 16.78
CA GLY A 92 2.23 -0.46 17.77
C GLY A 92 3.68 -0.72 17.37
N SER A 93 4.62 -0.42 18.28
CA SER A 93 6.05 -0.55 18.01
C SER A 93 6.41 -1.95 17.52
N CYS A 94 6.90 -2.04 16.26
CA CYS A 94 7.31 -3.27 15.58
C CYS A 94 6.18 -4.31 15.38
N LEU A 95 4.92 -3.85 15.34
CA LEU A 95 3.74 -4.65 15.04
C LEU A 95 2.97 -4.03 13.87
N ARG A 96 2.78 -4.82 12.81
CA ARG A 96 1.95 -4.44 11.66
C ARG A 96 1.18 -5.65 11.17
N ASP A 97 -0.14 -5.52 11.12
CA ASP A 97 -1.02 -6.58 10.64
C ASP A 97 -1.47 -6.29 9.21
N GLY A 98 -1.74 -7.36 8.46
CA GLY A 98 -2.37 -7.27 7.15
C GLY A 98 -3.77 -7.88 7.16
N ASP A 99 -4.72 -7.17 6.59
CA ASP A 99 -6.12 -7.57 6.46
C ASP A 99 -6.49 -7.69 4.98
N LEU A 100 -7.20 -8.76 4.60
CA LEU A 100 -7.55 -9.03 3.20
C LEU A 100 -9.05 -8.98 2.99
N PHE A 101 -9.50 -8.09 2.12
CA PHE A 101 -10.90 -7.92 1.77
C PHE A 101 -11.17 -8.33 0.33
N HIS A 102 -12.40 -8.81 0.09
CA HIS A 102 -12.90 -9.20 -1.21
C HIS A 102 -14.23 -8.51 -1.50
N ARG A 103 -14.23 -7.65 -2.50
CA ARG A 103 -15.45 -7.03 -3.03
C ARG A 103 -16.16 -8.02 -3.93
N LEU A 104 -17.25 -8.59 -3.43
CA LEU A 104 -18.05 -9.60 -4.15
C LEU A 104 -18.94 -8.99 -5.23
N VAL A 105 -19.59 -7.88 -4.87
CA VAL A 105 -20.48 -7.09 -5.72
C VAL A 105 -20.40 -5.62 -5.27
N PRO A 106 -20.92 -4.64 -6.03
CA PRO A 106 -20.72 -3.23 -5.71
C PRO A 106 -21.11 -2.78 -4.29
N ASP A 107 -22.09 -3.45 -3.69
CA ASP A 107 -22.66 -3.17 -2.38
C ASP A 107 -22.27 -4.19 -1.30
N LYS A 108 -21.38 -5.17 -1.62
CA LYS A 108 -20.96 -6.20 -0.68
C LYS A 108 -19.45 -6.44 -0.70
N ILE A 109 -18.86 -6.41 0.49
CA ILE A 109 -17.47 -6.72 0.75
C ILE A 109 -17.37 -7.74 1.91
N ASP A 110 -16.54 -8.75 1.73
CA ASP A 110 -16.22 -9.74 2.77
C ASP A 110 -14.75 -9.56 3.19
N MET A 111 -14.40 -10.04 4.39
CA MET A 111 -13.02 -10.08 4.90
C MET A 111 -12.57 -11.53 5.09
N PHE A 112 -11.30 -11.79 4.80
CA PHE A 112 -10.68 -13.06 5.10
C PHE A 112 -10.32 -13.11 6.59
N GLU A 113 -11.05 -13.93 7.35
CA GLU A 113 -10.87 -14.06 8.79
C GLU A 113 -9.45 -14.53 9.14
N SER A 114 -8.84 -13.86 10.12
CA SER A 114 -7.50 -14.17 10.63
C SER A 114 -6.42 -14.27 9.55
N PHE A 115 -6.48 -13.43 8.51
CA PHE A 115 -5.51 -13.44 7.41
C PHE A 115 -4.06 -13.35 7.92
N ASN A 116 -3.78 -12.40 8.82
CA ASN A 116 -2.44 -12.17 9.37
C ASN A 116 -1.90 -13.39 10.14
N GLU A 117 -2.70 -13.98 11.02
CA GLU A 117 -2.33 -15.20 11.75
C GLU A 117 -2.06 -16.36 10.77
N ALA A 118 -2.94 -16.51 9.76
CA ALA A 118 -2.77 -17.53 8.74
C ALA A 118 -1.51 -17.31 7.90
N ALA A 119 -1.14 -16.05 7.61
CA ALA A 119 0.07 -15.70 6.86
C ALA A 119 1.33 -16.14 7.60
N TRP A 120 1.47 -15.78 8.88
CA TRP A 120 2.61 -16.17 9.70
C TRP A 120 2.74 -17.68 9.87
N LYS A 121 1.64 -18.35 10.21
CA LYS A 121 1.59 -19.81 10.34
C LYS A 121 1.98 -20.53 9.05
N ASN A 122 1.47 -20.07 7.91
CA ASN A 122 1.80 -20.68 6.62
C ASN A 122 3.22 -20.34 6.17
N ALA A 123 3.76 -19.16 6.48
CA ALA A 123 5.15 -18.84 6.19
C ALA A 123 6.13 -19.79 6.89
N VAL A 124 5.83 -20.22 8.13
CA VAL A 124 6.58 -21.28 8.81
C VAL A 124 6.39 -22.63 8.12
N LYS A 125 5.13 -23.03 7.88
CA LYS A 125 4.79 -24.31 7.25
C LYS A 125 5.45 -24.49 5.88
N LEU A 126 5.51 -23.42 5.09
CA LEU A 126 6.08 -23.40 3.74
C LEU A 126 7.60 -23.15 3.73
N GLY A 127 8.20 -22.88 4.89
CA GLY A 127 9.64 -22.74 5.06
C GLY A 127 10.21 -21.37 4.67
N ALA A 128 9.38 -20.33 4.57
CA ALA A 128 9.86 -18.94 4.53
C ALA A 128 10.46 -18.52 5.88
N PHE A 129 9.86 -19.00 6.97
CA PHE A 129 10.29 -18.75 8.34
C PHE A 129 10.54 -20.05 9.09
N LYS A 130 11.33 -19.97 10.16
CA LYS A 130 11.56 -21.09 11.09
C LYS A 130 10.61 -21.07 12.29
N ARG A 131 10.07 -19.90 12.61
CA ARG A 131 9.30 -19.58 13.82
C ARG A 131 8.18 -18.63 13.47
N ASP A 132 7.10 -18.73 14.22
CA ASP A 132 5.96 -17.85 14.10
C ASP A 132 6.14 -16.71 15.11
N PHE A 133 6.82 -15.63 14.68
CA PHE A 133 7.13 -14.52 15.58
C PHE A 133 5.87 -13.80 16.07
N SER A 134 4.79 -13.81 15.28
CA SER A 134 3.50 -13.22 15.66
C SER A 134 2.88 -14.00 16.82
N ALA A 135 2.73 -15.32 16.68
CA ALA A 135 2.16 -16.16 17.73
C ALA A 135 3.01 -16.21 19.02
N GLU A 136 4.32 -15.98 18.90
CA GLU A 136 5.25 -15.94 20.03
C GLU A 136 5.30 -14.57 20.74
N GLY A 137 4.59 -13.55 20.23
CA GLY A 137 4.52 -12.22 20.84
C GLY A 137 5.78 -11.36 20.63
N PHE A 138 6.55 -11.64 19.58
CA PHE A 138 7.74 -10.87 19.19
C PHE A 138 7.41 -9.77 18.18
N CYS A 139 8.44 -9.04 17.72
CA CYS A 139 8.27 -8.13 16.59
C CYS A 139 7.79 -8.94 15.39
N ALA A 140 6.67 -8.52 14.80
CA ALA A 140 6.01 -9.20 13.69
C ALA A 140 5.28 -8.16 12.84
N MET A 141 5.79 -7.93 11.65
CA MET A 141 5.23 -6.98 10.70
C MET A 141 4.92 -7.70 9.39
N THR A 142 3.71 -7.51 8.92
CA THR A 142 3.27 -7.85 7.57
C THR A 142 3.29 -6.58 6.74
N GLU A 143 3.88 -6.66 5.56
CA GLU A 143 4.02 -5.54 4.63
C GLU A 143 3.53 -5.95 3.24
N PHE A 144 2.93 -5.00 2.53
CA PHE A 144 2.58 -5.17 1.12
C PHE A 144 3.84 -5.08 0.26
N VAL A 145 3.92 -5.96 -0.75
CA VAL A 145 4.98 -5.89 -1.76
C VAL A 145 4.39 -5.57 -3.12
N SER A 146 3.47 -6.41 -3.60
CA SER A 146 2.81 -6.21 -4.89
C SER A 146 1.62 -7.15 -5.06
N TRP A 147 0.68 -6.74 -5.91
CA TRP A 147 -0.26 -7.65 -6.55
C TRP A 147 0.32 -8.15 -7.87
N SER A 148 0.06 -9.41 -8.23
CA SER A 148 0.34 -9.88 -9.58
C SER A 148 -0.59 -9.17 -10.57
N PHE A 149 -0.11 -8.90 -11.79
CA PHE A 149 -0.89 -8.12 -12.76
C PHE A 149 -2.19 -8.81 -13.21
N ASP A 150 -2.30 -10.13 -13.05
CA ASP A 150 -3.51 -10.93 -13.30
C ASP A 150 -4.44 -11.01 -12.08
N SER A 151 -4.16 -10.21 -11.03
CA SER A 151 -4.86 -10.14 -9.75
C SER A 151 -4.94 -11.48 -8.99
N ALA A 152 -4.18 -12.50 -9.38
CA ALA A 152 -4.33 -13.84 -8.83
C ALA A 152 -3.53 -14.07 -7.54
N ARG A 153 -2.47 -13.28 -7.30
CA ARG A 153 -1.57 -13.41 -6.16
C ARG A 153 -1.30 -12.06 -5.51
N LEU A 154 -1.47 -12.03 -4.20
CA LEU A 154 -0.90 -11.02 -3.32
C LEU A 154 0.47 -11.49 -2.86
N LEU A 155 1.51 -10.69 -3.07
CA LEU A 155 2.82 -10.88 -2.44
C LEU A 155 2.90 -10.04 -1.18
N ILE A 156 3.14 -10.71 -0.06
CA ILE A 156 3.44 -10.06 1.21
C ILE A 156 4.86 -10.37 1.65
N GLU A 157 5.43 -9.41 2.36
CA GLU A 157 6.66 -9.57 3.11
C GLU A 157 6.30 -9.67 4.59
N LEU A 158 6.90 -10.64 5.26
CA LEU A 158 6.85 -10.78 6.70
C LEU A 158 8.23 -10.42 7.25
N ARG A 159 8.25 -9.62 8.31
CA ARG A 159 9.45 -9.25 9.07
C ARG A 159 9.24 -9.58 10.53
N GLY A 160 10.10 -10.40 11.12
CA GLY A 160 9.94 -10.75 12.52
C GLY A 160 11.22 -11.20 13.21
N GLY A 161 11.27 -10.99 14.51
CA GLY A 161 12.45 -11.27 15.33
C GLY A 161 12.28 -10.82 16.77
N GLU A 162 13.17 -11.30 17.64
CA GLU A 162 13.14 -10.98 19.07
C GLU A 162 13.60 -9.54 19.34
N ASP A 163 14.51 -9.01 18.51
CA ASP A 163 14.95 -7.62 18.50
C ASP A 163 14.64 -6.99 17.13
N LYS A 164 14.10 -5.77 17.14
CA LYS A 164 13.87 -4.95 15.96
C LYS A 164 15.11 -4.75 15.08
N ARG A 165 16.32 -4.87 15.64
CA ARG A 165 17.59 -4.73 14.92
C ARG A 165 17.99 -5.97 14.12
N GLU A 166 17.42 -7.12 14.44
CA GLU A 166 17.77 -8.42 13.85
C GLU A 166 16.52 -9.14 13.33
N MET A 167 15.65 -8.40 12.64
CA MET A 167 14.46 -8.99 12.06
C MET A 167 14.81 -9.88 10.87
N HIS A 168 14.26 -11.08 10.88
CA HIS A 168 14.24 -11.97 9.74
C HIS A 168 13.18 -11.54 8.77
N GLN A 169 13.50 -11.66 7.48
CA GLN A 169 12.61 -11.32 6.39
C GLN A 169 12.29 -12.56 5.58
N GLY A 170 11.02 -12.68 5.16
CA GLY A 170 10.60 -13.72 4.26
C GLY A 170 9.33 -13.34 3.52
N TYR A 171 9.19 -13.89 2.32
CA TYR A 171 8.13 -13.61 1.39
C TYR A 171 7.23 -14.82 1.22
N VAL A 172 5.93 -14.56 1.09
CA VAL A 172 4.91 -15.57 0.81
C VAL A 172 3.84 -14.98 -0.11
N TYR A 173 3.28 -15.81 -0.99
CA TYR A 173 2.10 -15.43 -1.76
C TYR A 173 0.83 -15.85 -1.02
N PHE A 174 -0.22 -15.05 -1.13
CA PHE A 174 -1.59 -15.53 -1.00
C PHE A 174 -2.26 -15.56 -2.37
N ASN A 175 -2.72 -16.74 -2.78
CA ASN A 175 -3.41 -16.94 -4.05
C ASN A 175 -4.91 -16.77 -3.84
N VAL A 176 -5.50 -15.70 -4.36
CA VAL A 176 -6.91 -15.38 -4.12
C VAL A 176 -7.86 -16.36 -4.82
N ARG A 177 -7.44 -16.99 -5.93
CA ARG A 177 -8.25 -17.96 -6.67
C ARG A 177 -8.38 -19.29 -5.93
N THR A 178 -7.30 -19.73 -5.29
CA THR A 178 -7.28 -20.98 -4.52
C THR A 178 -7.49 -20.77 -3.02
N LYS A 179 -7.45 -19.51 -2.55
CA LYS A 179 -7.51 -19.10 -1.15
C LYS A 179 -6.45 -19.78 -0.27
N ASN A 180 -5.24 -19.96 -0.81
CA ASN A 180 -4.14 -20.62 -0.12
C ASN A 180 -2.86 -19.79 -0.19
N PHE A 181 -2.06 -19.92 0.88
CA PHE A 181 -0.69 -19.43 0.89
C PHE A 181 0.23 -20.36 0.09
N GLU A 182 1.15 -19.80 -0.67
CA GLU A 182 2.07 -20.55 -1.50
C GLU A 182 3.47 -19.93 -1.57
N ILE A 183 4.46 -20.78 -1.83
CA ILE A 183 5.84 -20.38 -2.13
C ILE A 183 6.28 -21.11 -3.39
N THR A 184 6.69 -20.34 -4.39
CA THR A 184 7.25 -20.82 -5.66
C THR A 184 8.75 -21.07 -5.54
N ASP A 185 9.38 -21.58 -6.61
CA ASP A 185 10.83 -21.72 -6.64
C ASP A 185 11.57 -20.39 -6.60
N TYR A 186 10.95 -19.32 -7.13
CA TYR A 186 11.45 -17.97 -6.99
C TYR A 186 11.45 -17.50 -5.54
N LEU A 187 10.33 -17.57 -4.83
CA LEU A 187 10.29 -17.17 -3.42
C LEU A 187 11.18 -18.06 -2.54
N ARG A 188 11.26 -19.37 -2.83
CA ARG A 188 12.22 -20.27 -2.14
C ARG A 188 13.67 -19.80 -2.28
N LYS A 189 14.05 -19.30 -3.46
CA LYS A 189 15.40 -18.77 -3.70
C LYS A 189 15.58 -17.40 -3.05
N LEU A 190 14.60 -16.51 -3.21
CA LEU A 190 14.62 -15.16 -2.62
C LEU A 190 14.77 -15.21 -1.09
N ASN A 191 13.95 -16.00 -0.41
CA ASN A 191 13.97 -16.16 1.05
C ASN A 191 15.31 -16.71 1.58
N LYS A 192 16.09 -17.42 0.77
CA LYS A 192 17.42 -17.93 1.16
C LYS A 192 18.53 -16.89 1.04
N THR A 193 18.30 -15.77 0.34
CA THR A 193 19.38 -14.86 -0.07
C THR A 193 19.63 -13.70 0.93
N LYS A 194 18.93 -13.67 2.08
CA LYS A 194 19.09 -12.69 3.19
C LYS A 194 18.98 -11.20 2.75
N SER A 195 18.08 -10.95 1.80
CA SER A 195 17.50 -9.66 1.32
C SER A 195 18.41 -8.46 1.06
N LYS A 196 18.67 -8.22 -0.24
CA LYS A 196 18.88 -6.88 -0.84
C LYS A 196 18.14 -6.71 -2.17
N PHE A 197 17.28 -7.68 -2.52
CA PHE A 197 16.64 -7.69 -3.83
C PHE A 197 15.21 -7.23 -3.71
N LEU A 198 14.81 -6.37 -4.65
CA LEU A 198 13.41 -6.09 -4.88
C LEU A 198 12.68 -7.38 -5.30
N ALA A 199 11.38 -7.43 -5.02
CA ALA A 199 10.54 -8.57 -5.32
C ALA A 199 9.32 -8.16 -6.14
N CYS A 200 8.80 -9.09 -6.94
CA CYS A 200 7.55 -8.91 -7.68
C CYS A 200 6.63 -10.12 -7.50
N ALA A 201 5.33 -9.92 -7.69
CA ALA A 201 4.36 -10.99 -7.66
C ALA A 201 4.35 -11.80 -8.96
N GLU A 202 4.69 -13.09 -8.90
CA GLU A 202 4.56 -14.00 -10.03
C GLU A 202 3.09 -14.16 -10.40
N PRO A 203 2.68 -13.97 -11.66
CA PRO A 203 1.31 -14.29 -12.09
C PRO A 203 1.05 -15.79 -12.01
N VAL A 204 -0.23 -16.15 -11.97
CA VAL A 204 -0.71 -17.52 -12.19
C VAL A 204 -0.94 -17.76 -13.67
N ASP A 205 -1.47 -16.76 -14.37
CA ASP A 205 -1.75 -16.84 -15.80
C ASP A 205 -0.48 -16.67 -16.66
N PRO A 206 -0.51 -17.14 -17.92
CA PRO A 206 0.59 -16.90 -18.85
C PRO A 206 0.91 -15.42 -19.02
N LEU A 207 2.20 -15.11 -19.14
CA LEU A 207 2.62 -13.74 -19.40
C LEU A 207 2.10 -13.23 -20.76
N PRO A 208 1.76 -11.93 -20.84
CA PRO A 208 1.53 -11.25 -22.10
C PRO A 208 2.72 -11.43 -23.05
N ASN A 209 2.51 -11.13 -24.32
CA ASN A 209 3.61 -11.24 -25.28
C ASN A 209 4.71 -10.20 -24.99
N GLU A 210 5.89 -10.43 -25.55
CA GLU A 210 7.06 -9.57 -25.28
C GLU A 210 6.84 -8.12 -25.73
N ALA A 211 6.12 -7.89 -26.84
CA ALA A 211 5.84 -6.56 -27.34
C ALA A 211 4.95 -5.76 -26.37
N GLU A 212 3.90 -6.38 -25.84
CA GLU A 212 3.02 -5.79 -24.82
C GLU A 212 3.79 -5.45 -23.55
N LEU A 213 4.59 -6.39 -23.05
CA LEU A 213 5.41 -6.18 -21.86
C LEU A 213 6.45 -5.08 -22.06
N LYS A 214 7.05 -5.00 -23.25
CA LYS A 214 8.00 -3.94 -23.60
C LYS A 214 7.32 -2.58 -23.65
N MET A 215 6.16 -2.46 -24.30
CA MET A 215 5.40 -1.21 -24.31
C MET A 215 5.01 -0.75 -22.90
N LYS A 216 4.57 -1.69 -22.04
CA LYS A 216 4.27 -1.40 -20.63
C LYS A 216 5.51 -0.89 -19.91
N TYR A 217 6.63 -1.58 -20.02
CA TYR A 217 7.89 -1.19 -19.37
C TYR A 217 8.38 0.19 -19.85
N ASP A 218 8.41 0.43 -21.16
CA ASP A 218 8.88 1.70 -21.73
C ASP A 218 7.98 2.88 -21.26
N SER A 219 6.68 2.65 -21.10
CA SER A 219 5.75 3.65 -20.54
C SER A 219 6.02 3.93 -19.06
N LEU A 220 6.25 2.89 -18.25
CA LEU A 220 6.56 3.01 -16.82
C LEU A 220 7.92 3.67 -16.59
N ASP A 221 8.93 3.33 -17.38
CA ASP A 221 10.27 3.93 -17.27
C ASP A 221 10.21 5.45 -17.53
N ARG A 222 9.43 5.89 -18.52
CA ARG A 222 9.18 7.31 -18.76
C ARG A 222 8.49 7.98 -17.56
N GLN A 223 7.44 7.36 -17.01
CA GLN A 223 6.74 7.89 -15.83
C GLN A 223 7.64 7.97 -14.61
N LEU A 224 8.50 6.98 -14.39
CA LEU A 224 9.48 6.99 -13.30
C LEU A 224 10.45 8.17 -13.44
N ASN A 225 10.95 8.41 -14.65
CA ASN A 225 11.85 9.54 -14.92
C ASN A 225 11.15 10.90 -14.71
N GLU A 226 9.88 11.02 -15.11
CA GLU A 226 9.05 12.20 -14.85
C GLU A 226 8.86 12.42 -13.34
N LYS A 227 8.45 11.39 -12.60
CA LYS A 227 8.29 11.43 -11.14
C LYS A 227 9.59 11.80 -10.44
N TYR A 228 10.70 11.16 -10.79
CA TYR A 228 12.03 11.46 -10.24
C TYR A 228 12.44 12.92 -10.48
N THR A 229 12.16 13.47 -11.67
CA THR A 229 12.43 14.88 -11.98
C THR A 229 11.60 15.81 -11.08
N GLN A 230 10.34 15.47 -10.81
CA GLN A 230 9.49 16.23 -9.90
C GLN A 230 10.00 16.18 -8.46
N ILE A 231 10.40 15.00 -7.96
CA ILE A 231 10.98 14.84 -6.62
C ILE A 231 12.23 15.72 -6.47
N LEU A 232 13.15 15.69 -7.44
CA LEU A 232 14.35 16.53 -7.39
C LEU A 232 14.05 18.03 -7.43
N ALA A 233 12.98 18.45 -8.11
CA ALA A 233 12.59 19.86 -8.17
C ALA A 233 11.98 20.36 -6.86
N GLN A 234 11.40 19.47 -6.05
CA GLN A 234 10.76 19.77 -4.77
C GLN A 234 11.68 19.54 -3.57
N ALA A 235 12.72 18.71 -3.72
CA ALA A 235 13.66 18.40 -2.65
C ALA A 235 14.55 19.61 -2.30
N ASP A 236 14.85 19.74 -1.00
CA ASP A 236 15.84 20.72 -0.53
C ASP A 236 17.23 20.43 -1.11
N LYS A 237 18.03 21.48 -1.31
CA LYS A 237 19.32 21.38 -2.03
C LYS A 237 20.30 20.39 -1.42
N ASP A 238 20.27 20.26 -0.09
CA ASP A 238 21.08 19.34 0.70
C ASP A 238 20.56 17.89 0.66
N ARG A 239 19.28 17.68 0.33
CA ARG A 239 18.65 16.36 0.16
C ARG A 239 18.83 15.77 -1.24
N ILE A 240 18.99 16.62 -2.26
CA ILE A 240 19.19 16.18 -3.66
C ILE A 240 20.26 15.07 -3.83
N PRO A 241 21.46 15.14 -3.20
CA PRO A 241 22.45 14.07 -3.30
C PRO A 241 21.95 12.72 -2.75
N VAL A 242 21.18 12.74 -1.66
CA VAL A 242 20.63 11.54 -1.01
C VAL A 242 19.59 10.88 -1.92
N VAL A 243 18.65 11.67 -2.46
CA VAL A 243 17.65 11.18 -3.43
C VAL A 243 18.32 10.54 -4.65
N ARG A 244 19.39 11.18 -5.17
CA ARG A 244 20.16 10.64 -6.30
C ARG A 244 20.85 9.33 -5.98
N GLU A 245 21.35 9.17 -4.76
CA GLU A 245 21.99 7.93 -4.30
C GLU A 245 20.97 6.81 -4.13
N ALA A 246 19.90 7.06 -3.39
CA ALA A 246 18.79 6.11 -3.21
C ALA A 246 18.23 5.63 -4.56
N GLN A 247 18.10 6.52 -5.55
CA GLN A 247 17.65 6.13 -6.88
C GLN A 247 18.66 5.23 -7.63
N ARG A 248 19.97 5.47 -7.48
CA ARG A 248 20.99 4.59 -8.07
C ARG A 248 21.00 3.21 -7.43
N ASP A 249 20.88 3.16 -6.10
CA ASP A 249 20.84 1.90 -5.36
C ASP A 249 19.58 1.12 -5.69
N TRP A 250 18.44 1.79 -5.80
CA TRP A 250 17.20 1.17 -6.29
C TRP A 250 17.37 0.55 -7.69
N ILE A 251 17.98 1.27 -8.64
CA ILE A 251 18.25 0.72 -9.99
C ILE A 251 19.14 -0.53 -9.90
N LYS A 252 20.17 -0.50 -9.06
CA LYS A 252 21.05 -1.66 -8.84
C LYS A 252 20.28 -2.85 -8.27
N HIS A 253 19.47 -2.66 -7.23
CA HIS A 253 18.66 -3.72 -6.62
C HIS A 253 17.59 -4.25 -7.57
N ARG A 254 17.00 -3.40 -8.41
CA ARG A 254 16.12 -3.81 -9.51
C ARG A 254 16.84 -4.75 -10.47
N ASP A 255 18.01 -4.36 -10.96
CA ASP A 255 18.73 -5.13 -11.97
C ASP A 255 19.27 -6.46 -11.41
N GLU A 256 19.68 -6.48 -10.14
CA GLU A 256 20.08 -7.70 -9.44
C GLU A 256 18.88 -8.61 -9.14
N GLY A 257 17.75 -8.04 -8.70
CA GLY A 257 16.50 -8.77 -8.48
C GLY A 257 15.97 -9.40 -9.78
N ALA A 258 16.03 -8.68 -10.90
CA ALA A 258 15.67 -9.20 -12.21
C ALA A 258 16.54 -10.41 -12.61
N LYS A 259 17.86 -10.34 -12.39
CA LYS A 259 18.77 -11.47 -12.63
C LYS A 259 18.40 -12.68 -11.78
N LEU A 260 18.07 -12.47 -10.51
CA LEU A 260 17.62 -13.54 -9.62
C LEU A 260 16.32 -14.16 -10.15
N TYR A 261 15.33 -13.34 -10.47
CA TYR A 261 14.02 -13.78 -10.96
C TYR A 261 14.16 -14.62 -12.24
N MET A 262 14.84 -14.08 -13.26
CA MET A 262 15.07 -14.77 -14.54
C MET A 262 15.84 -16.10 -14.39
N SER A 263 16.66 -16.24 -13.34
CA SER A 263 17.48 -17.45 -13.15
C SER A 263 16.67 -18.70 -12.82
N ILE A 264 15.39 -18.54 -12.45
CA ILE A 264 14.47 -19.63 -12.12
C ILE A 264 13.73 -20.14 -13.36
N PHE A 265 13.62 -19.33 -14.41
CA PHE A 265 12.77 -19.64 -15.56
C PHE A 265 13.57 -20.17 -16.76
N PRO A 266 12.92 -20.96 -17.64
CA PRO A 266 13.52 -21.42 -18.89
C PRO A 266 13.97 -20.26 -19.78
N ALA A 267 14.99 -20.49 -20.62
CA ALA A 267 15.56 -19.48 -21.49
C ALA A 267 14.52 -18.76 -22.38
N ALA A 268 13.52 -19.49 -22.88
CA ALA A 268 12.46 -18.96 -23.74
C ALA A 268 11.49 -17.98 -23.03
N GLU A 269 11.49 -17.94 -21.69
CA GLU A 269 10.65 -17.02 -20.92
C GLU A 269 11.43 -15.84 -20.34
N LYS A 270 12.77 -15.88 -20.38
CA LYS A 270 13.62 -14.95 -19.63
C LYS A 270 13.33 -13.49 -19.93
N GLU A 271 13.16 -13.11 -21.19
CA GLU A 271 12.92 -11.71 -21.52
C GLU A 271 11.56 -11.23 -21.04
N ARG A 272 10.50 -12.04 -21.22
CA ARG A 272 9.18 -11.72 -20.68
C ARG A 272 9.20 -11.61 -19.15
N ARG A 273 9.92 -12.50 -18.46
CA ARG A 273 10.09 -12.46 -17.00
C ARG A 273 10.87 -11.23 -16.54
N ARG A 274 11.92 -10.85 -17.28
CA ARG A 274 12.68 -9.63 -17.04
C ARG A 274 11.78 -8.40 -17.14
N LEU A 275 11.05 -8.27 -18.24
CA LEU A 275 10.14 -7.15 -18.48
C LEU A 275 9.02 -7.08 -17.45
N GLN A 276 8.46 -8.23 -17.06
CA GLN A 276 7.47 -8.32 -15.99
C GLN A 276 8.05 -7.79 -14.68
N PHE A 277 9.16 -8.36 -14.20
CA PHE A 277 9.81 -7.94 -12.97
C PHE A 277 10.14 -6.44 -12.98
N SER A 278 10.77 -5.97 -14.06
CA SER A 278 11.16 -4.57 -14.19
C SER A 278 9.95 -3.64 -14.22
N SER A 279 8.84 -4.05 -14.84
CA SER A 279 7.59 -3.26 -14.82
C SER A 279 7.01 -3.18 -13.42
N ASP A 280 6.89 -4.31 -12.72
CA ASP A 280 6.19 -4.39 -11.44
C ASP A 280 6.93 -3.58 -10.36
N VAL A 281 8.26 -3.71 -10.26
CA VAL A 281 9.05 -2.93 -9.29
C VAL A 281 9.15 -1.46 -9.67
N THR A 282 9.12 -1.12 -10.96
CA THR A 282 9.10 0.28 -11.42
C THR A 282 7.79 0.96 -11.06
N ALA A 283 6.66 0.27 -11.23
CA ALA A 283 5.36 0.77 -10.77
C ALA A 283 5.38 1.04 -9.25
N ALA A 284 5.86 0.08 -8.45
CA ALA A 284 5.97 0.27 -7.01
C ALA A 284 6.86 1.46 -6.61
N ARG A 285 7.93 1.75 -7.36
CA ARG A 285 8.78 2.92 -7.13
C ARG A 285 8.08 4.23 -7.49
N ILE A 286 7.27 4.25 -8.54
CA ILE A 286 6.45 5.43 -8.92
C ILE A 286 5.46 5.77 -7.80
N ASP A 287 4.85 4.74 -7.21
CA ASP A 287 3.85 4.86 -6.15
C ASP A 287 4.44 5.22 -4.78
N THR A 288 5.77 5.21 -4.63
CA THR A 288 6.44 5.59 -3.37
C THR A 288 6.17 7.07 -3.05
N PRO A 289 5.67 7.40 -1.83
CA PRO A 289 5.48 8.78 -1.36
C PRO A 289 6.77 9.59 -1.45
N ALA A 290 6.66 10.89 -1.75
CA ALA A 290 7.81 11.74 -2.08
C ALA A 290 8.87 11.77 -0.97
N GLU A 291 8.42 11.81 0.27
CA GLU A 291 9.18 11.78 1.52
C GLU A 291 9.97 10.47 1.73
N GLU A 292 9.59 9.39 1.04
CA GLU A 292 10.23 8.09 1.16
C GLU A 292 11.21 7.78 0.03
N TRP A 293 11.39 8.68 -0.93
CA TRP A 293 12.33 8.48 -2.04
C TRP A 293 13.79 8.40 -1.60
N GLU A 294 14.08 8.83 -0.38
CA GLU A 294 15.40 8.88 0.24
C GLU A 294 15.73 7.63 1.06
N VAL A 295 14.75 6.77 1.32
CA VAL A 295 14.91 5.55 2.10
C VAL A 295 15.29 4.39 1.17
N GLU A 296 16.34 3.65 1.54
CA GLU A 296 16.65 2.36 0.94
C GLU A 296 15.57 1.36 1.42
N ARG A 297 14.66 0.96 0.51
CA ARG A 297 13.67 -0.09 0.76
C ARG A 297 14.24 -1.45 0.39
#